data_AF-A0A932WQM7-F1
#
_entry.id   AF-A0A932WQM7-F1
#
_cell.length_a   1.000
_cell.length_b   1.000
_cell.length_c   1.000
_cell.angle_alpha   90.00
_cell.angle_beta   90.00
_cell.angle_gamma   90.00
#
_symmetry.space_group_name_H-M   'P 1'
#
loop_
_entity.id
_entity.type
_entity.pdbx_description
1 polymer ?
#
loop_
_entity_poly.entity_id
_entity_poly.type
_entity_poly.pdbx_seq_one_letter_code
_entity_poly.pdbx_strand_id
1 'polypeptide(L)'
;MDRSLYELIWIEFYERQPQALLDAVREAEAAGRPIVDKLVVMNHPRDVIFHKHRMYNLGIVLSEGEICVICDSDAMFTPTFIEKIIAAFEEHPQSVVHLDEVRSVDRQFYPFNFPTFAEFLASPCPNWTGRTTRGLDNSPDMLHEANYGACLAAKRSDILRVGGADEHLDYLGYICGPYDLTFRLVNAGCQERWLTDEFLYHTWHPGESGINIDYHGPSDGRGMSLRSLETRRTGAIQPGLENGAIRALRNDPALDRQSALAQLTSRDDQEWRDVVRLAGDDTSPRLVQKAYRKSFDIYLAGGCWFGVPTTSEPLDLDKFKSGLCPGCVRASARNELQRAIDANLRHAPFHGLVKGGFGTVRSASDSISNLMFACWHAAKHLANEWLGQLGFEFNRPYNPHEPFPQLVRQRFFQHNIVFYQGGFYGVHLSCRSFEPSRIVEDDENPYICGSSIADVKVQIRQWKKTAPRQPWTLHNVVLLRPAVRLVRPLVPDALVSVLRARARARAPVGIGNPAIETLPGDPTHDLRQVAS
;
A
#
# COMPACT_ATOMS: atom_id res chain seq x y z
N MET A 1 -33.34 4.47 -12.26
CA MET A 1 -33.31 5.64 -13.16
C MET A 1 -33.45 5.19 -14.62
N ASP A 2 -34.10 5.98 -15.48
CA ASP A 2 -34.20 5.67 -16.92
C ASP A 2 -32.83 5.81 -17.60
N ARG A 3 -32.46 4.84 -18.45
CA ARG A 3 -31.23 4.84 -19.24
C ARG A 3 -31.16 6.01 -20.23
N SER A 4 -32.31 6.55 -20.64
CA SER A 4 -32.40 7.71 -21.55
C SER A 4 -31.84 9.01 -20.96
N LEU A 5 -31.62 9.05 -19.64
CA LEU A 5 -31.19 10.25 -18.91
C LEU A 5 -29.67 10.37 -18.78
N TYR A 6 -28.91 9.37 -19.21
CA TYR A 6 -27.45 9.42 -19.20
C TYR A 6 -26.88 8.70 -20.41
N GLU A 7 -25.63 9.01 -20.73
CA GLU A 7 -24.84 8.26 -21.70
C GLU A 7 -23.65 7.58 -21.00
N LEU A 8 -23.16 6.49 -21.57
CA LEU A 8 -21.96 5.79 -21.13
C LEU A 8 -20.93 5.77 -22.26
N ILE A 9 -19.76 6.35 -21.97
CA ILE A 9 -18.63 6.43 -22.89
C ILE A 9 -17.51 5.53 -22.35
N TRP A 10 -17.17 4.49 -23.10
CA TRP A 10 -16.04 3.62 -22.80
C TRP A 10 -14.83 4.05 -23.64
N ILE A 11 -13.69 4.23 -22.99
CA ILE A 11 -12.45 4.69 -23.63
C ILE A 11 -11.34 3.69 -23.32
N GLU A 12 -10.76 3.11 -24.36
CA GLU A 12 -9.55 2.31 -24.31
C GLU A 12 -8.34 3.19 -24.68
N PHE A 13 -7.34 3.25 -23.81
CA PHE A 13 -6.15 4.05 -24.04
C PHE A 13 -5.23 3.43 -25.10
N TYR A 14 -4.95 2.14 -24.97
CA TYR A 14 -4.04 1.44 -25.87
C TYR A 14 -4.76 0.94 -27.12
N GLU A 15 -3.99 0.59 -28.15
CA GLU A 15 -4.46 -0.06 -29.40
C GLU A 15 -5.14 -1.42 -29.20
N ARG A 16 -5.09 -1.99 -27.99
CA ARG A 16 -5.75 -3.27 -27.70
C ARG A 16 -7.25 -3.10 -27.81
N GLN A 17 -7.88 -3.96 -28.60
CA GLN A 17 -9.33 -4.09 -28.67
C GLN A 17 -9.77 -5.37 -27.95
N PRO A 18 -10.39 -5.30 -26.76
CA PRO A 18 -10.83 -6.49 -26.05
C PRO A 18 -12.00 -7.16 -26.78
N GLN A 19 -11.75 -8.32 -27.40
CA GLN A 19 -12.77 -8.98 -28.23
C GLN A 19 -14.06 -9.27 -27.46
N ALA A 20 -13.96 -9.69 -26.20
CA ALA A 20 -15.13 -9.94 -25.34
C ALA A 20 -15.98 -8.68 -25.11
N LEU A 21 -15.37 -7.50 -25.01
CA LEU A 21 -16.10 -6.23 -24.91
C LEU A 21 -16.78 -5.90 -26.23
N LEU A 22 -16.07 -6.04 -27.35
CA LEU A 22 -16.64 -5.81 -28.69
C LEU A 22 -17.82 -6.75 -28.98
N ASP A 23 -17.70 -8.02 -28.58
CA ASP A 23 -18.76 -9.01 -28.71
C ASP A 23 -19.98 -8.62 -27.88
N ALA A 24 -19.77 -8.29 -26.60
CA ALA A 24 -20.84 -7.86 -25.70
C ALA A 24 -21.57 -6.60 -26.21
N VAL A 25 -20.84 -5.63 -26.73
CA VAL A 25 -21.42 -4.41 -27.33
C VAL A 25 -22.28 -4.77 -28.56
N ARG A 26 -21.75 -5.58 -29.48
CA ARG A 26 -22.49 -5.98 -30.69
C ARG A 26 -23.74 -6.80 -30.37
N GLU A 27 -23.66 -7.72 -29.43
CA GLU A 27 -24.80 -8.53 -28.97
C GLU A 27 -25.88 -7.64 -28.34
N ALA A 28 -25.46 -6.70 -27.49
CA ALA A 28 -26.33 -5.73 -26.84
C ALA A 28 -27.04 -4.80 -27.86
N GLU A 29 -26.31 -4.30 -28.86
CA GLU A 29 -26.85 -3.51 -29.96
C GLU A 29 -27.85 -4.29 -30.81
N ALA A 30 -27.52 -5.53 -31.18
CA ALA A 30 -28.43 -6.41 -31.94
C ALA A 30 -29.73 -6.71 -31.16
N ALA A 31 -29.67 -6.71 -29.83
CA ALA A 31 -30.83 -6.86 -28.95
C ALA A 31 -31.59 -5.55 -28.70
N GLY A 32 -31.15 -4.41 -29.26
CA GLY A 32 -31.74 -3.09 -29.03
C GLY A 32 -31.55 -2.57 -27.60
N ARG A 33 -30.51 -3.04 -26.91
CA ARG A 33 -30.18 -2.70 -25.51
C ARG A 33 -28.70 -2.34 -25.38
N PRO A 34 -28.23 -1.24 -26.00
CA PRO A 34 -26.82 -0.88 -25.99
C PRO A 34 -26.30 -0.75 -24.55
N ILE A 35 -25.18 -1.40 -24.26
CA ILE A 35 -24.52 -1.34 -22.94
C ILE A 35 -23.62 -0.10 -22.81
N VAL A 36 -23.15 0.45 -23.93
CA VAL A 36 -22.40 1.72 -24.05
C VAL A 36 -23.00 2.53 -25.19
N ASP A 37 -22.95 3.86 -25.10
CA ASP A 37 -23.37 4.74 -26.21
C ASP A 37 -22.20 5.05 -27.14
N LYS A 38 -20.98 5.07 -26.60
CA LYS A 38 -19.74 5.34 -27.33
C LYS A 38 -18.66 4.39 -26.85
N LEU A 39 -18.02 3.68 -27.79
CA LEU A 39 -16.81 2.91 -27.55
C LEU A 39 -15.68 3.52 -28.36
N VAL A 40 -14.62 3.97 -27.68
CA VAL A 40 -13.51 4.72 -28.28
C VAL A 40 -12.20 4.02 -27.97
N VAL A 41 -11.36 3.86 -28.98
CA VAL A 41 -10.00 3.33 -28.84
C VAL A 41 -9.03 4.43 -29.26
N MET A 42 -8.23 4.94 -28.33
CA MET A 42 -7.27 6.03 -28.60
C MET A 42 -6.08 5.58 -29.44
N ASN A 43 -5.88 4.27 -29.55
CA ASN A 43 -4.86 3.65 -30.40
C ASN A 43 -3.42 4.04 -30.04
N HIS A 44 -3.14 4.29 -28.75
CA HIS A 44 -1.75 4.45 -28.30
C HIS A 44 -1.02 3.09 -28.34
N PRO A 45 0.22 3.05 -28.82
CA PRO A 45 1.01 1.82 -28.81
C PRO A 45 1.34 1.40 -27.38
N ARG A 46 1.64 0.12 -27.16
CA ARG A 46 1.94 -0.40 -25.79
C ARG A 46 3.29 0.05 -25.23
N ASP A 47 4.11 0.69 -26.04
CA ASP A 47 5.44 1.17 -25.66
C ASP A 47 5.42 2.62 -25.12
N VAL A 48 4.24 3.21 -24.90
CA VAL A 48 4.11 4.49 -24.18
C VAL A 48 3.53 4.27 -22.77
N ILE A 49 3.87 5.18 -21.86
CA ILE A 49 3.29 5.18 -20.51
C ILE A 49 1.83 5.63 -20.56
N PHE A 50 0.99 4.95 -19.78
CA PHE A 50 -0.42 5.29 -19.58
C PHE A 50 -0.63 6.73 -19.11
N HIS A 51 -1.68 7.40 -19.61
CA HIS A 51 -1.99 8.77 -19.25
C HIS A 51 -3.50 9.03 -19.09
N LYS A 52 -4.01 8.80 -17.87
CA LYS A 52 -5.46 8.85 -17.54
C LYS A 52 -6.12 10.19 -17.92
N HIS A 53 -5.44 11.32 -17.71
CA HIS A 53 -5.99 12.64 -18.01
C HIS A 53 -6.27 12.89 -19.50
N ARG A 54 -5.55 12.23 -20.43
CA ARG A 54 -5.87 12.31 -21.87
C ARG A 54 -7.20 11.63 -22.18
N MET A 55 -7.46 10.48 -21.54
CA MET A 55 -8.74 9.79 -21.65
C MET A 55 -9.87 10.65 -21.10
N TYR A 56 -9.65 11.30 -19.96
CA TYR A 56 -10.62 12.23 -19.38
C TYR A 56 -10.98 13.34 -20.36
N ASN A 57 -9.99 14.03 -20.92
CA ASN A 57 -10.24 15.11 -21.88
C ASN A 57 -10.97 14.61 -23.12
N LEU A 58 -10.61 13.44 -23.67
CA LEU A 58 -11.34 12.83 -24.77
C LEU A 58 -12.81 12.56 -24.41
N GLY A 59 -13.06 11.97 -23.23
CA GLY A 59 -14.42 11.73 -22.74
C GLY A 59 -15.22 13.02 -22.57
N ILE A 60 -14.61 14.07 -22.01
CA ILE A 60 -15.24 15.39 -21.84
C ILE A 60 -15.61 16.00 -23.20
N VAL A 61 -14.72 15.92 -24.19
CA VAL A 61 -14.98 16.41 -25.56
C VAL A 61 -16.15 15.66 -26.20
N LEU A 62 -16.20 14.34 -26.03
CA LEU A 62 -17.22 13.47 -26.62
C LEU A 62 -18.58 13.51 -25.90
N SER A 63 -18.60 13.90 -24.63
CA SER A 63 -19.82 13.97 -23.83
C SER A 63 -20.79 15.06 -24.30
N GLU A 64 -22.07 14.74 -24.14
CA GLU A 64 -23.25 15.53 -24.50
C GLU A 64 -24.06 15.90 -23.25
N GLY A 65 -23.90 15.16 -22.15
CA GLY A 65 -24.50 15.47 -20.87
C GLY A 65 -24.01 16.78 -20.24
N GLU A 66 -24.86 17.40 -19.41
CA GLU A 66 -24.51 18.60 -18.64
C GLU A 66 -23.49 18.29 -17.52
N ILE A 67 -23.58 17.09 -16.95
CA ILE A 67 -22.69 16.61 -15.88
C ILE A 67 -21.81 15.51 -16.47
N CYS A 68 -20.49 15.66 -16.35
CA CYS A 68 -19.56 14.59 -16.67
C CYS A 68 -19.26 13.80 -15.39
N VAL A 69 -19.41 12.47 -15.46
CA VAL A 69 -19.01 11.53 -14.40
C VAL A 69 -17.82 10.73 -14.90
N ILE A 70 -16.71 10.80 -14.17
CA ILE A 70 -15.47 10.08 -14.42
C ILE A 70 -15.34 9.03 -13.33
N CYS A 71 -15.33 7.75 -13.68
CA CYS A 71 -15.22 6.66 -12.73
C CYS A 71 -14.34 5.52 -13.26
N ASP A 72 -13.86 4.68 -12.35
CA ASP A 72 -13.09 3.50 -12.72
C ASP A 72 -13.97 2.43 -13.39
N SER A 73 -13.39 1.73 -14.37
CA SER A 73 -14.10 0.75 -15.22
C SER A 73 -14.27 -0.63 -14.56
N ASP A 74 -13.66 -0.85 -13.41
CA ASP A 74 -13.56 -2.10 -12.66
C ASP A 74 -14.31 -2.05 -11.32
N ALA A 75 -15.29 -1.16 -11.22
CA ALA A 75 -16.19 -1.04 -10.09
C ALA A 75 -17.60 -1.51 -10.42
N MET A 76 -18.34 -1.93 -9.39
CA MET A 76 -19.79 -2.10 -9.46
C MET A 76 -20.49 -0.84 -8.98
N PHE A 77 -21.63 -0.53 -9.60
CA PHE A 77 -22.44 0.65 -9.32
C PHE A 77 -23.85 0.24 -8.91
N THR A 78 -24.40 0.88 -7.89
CA THR A 78 -25.78 0.63 -7.46
C THR A 78 -26.78 1.18 -8.50
N PRO A 79 -28.02 0.69 -8.52
CA PRO A 79 -29.07 1.26 -9.36
C PRO A 79 -29.41 2.73 -9.05
N THR A 80 -29.00 3.26 -7.89
CA THR A 80 -29.23 4.64 -7.44
C THR A 80 -28.09 5.59 -7.76
N PHE A 81 -26.95 5.09 -8.25
CA PHE A 81 -25.73 5.85 -8.47
C PHE A 81 -25.93 7.17 -9.24
N ILE A 82 -26.54 7.13 -10.43
CA ILE A 82 -26.75 8.34 -11.25
C ILE A 82 -27.79 9.27 -10.61
N GLU A 83 -28.85 8.71 -10.00
CA GLU A 83 -29.89 9.48 -9.32
C GLU A 83 -29.30 10.31 -8.16
N LYS A 84 -28.41 9.70 -7.37
CA LYS A 84 -27.72 10.35 -6.26
C LYS A 84 -26.80 11.49 -6.72
N ILE A 85 -26.11 11.31 -7.85
CA ILE A 85 -25.28 12.36 -8.43
C ILE A 85 -26.14 13.55 -8.87
N ILE A 86 -27.25 13.31 -9.58
CA ILE A 86 -28.14 14.38 -10.04
C ILE A 86 -28.74 15.12 -8.85
N ALA A 87 -29.25 14.40 -7.85
CA ALA A 87 -29.79 15.01 -6.64
C ALA A 87 -28.75 15.91 -5.94
N ALA A 88 -27.47 15.51 -5.92
CA ALA A 88 -26.40 16.33 -5.37
C ALA A 88 -26.18 17.65 -6.13
N PHE A 89 -26.31 17.64 -7.47
CA PHE A 89 -26.24 18.86 -8.28
C PHE A 89 -27.50 19.72 -8.22
N GLU A 90 -28.67 19.13 -8.04
CA GLU A 90 -29.91 19.88 -7.79
C GLU A 90 -29.84 20.64 -6.46
N GLU A 91 -29.28 20.01 -5.42
CA GLU A 91 -29.08 20.63 -4.11
C GLU A 91 -27.95 21.67 -4.14
N HIS A 92 -26.82 21.36 -4.78
CA HIS A 92 -25.64 22.23 -4.88
C HIS A 92 -25.14 22.32 -6.33
N PRO A 93 -25.70 23.24 -7.14
CA PRO A 93 -25.38 23.35 -8.56
C PRO A 93 -23.94 23.77 -8.89
N GLN A 94 -23.18 24.27 -7.91
CA GLN A 94 -21.79 24.69 -8.03
C GLN A 94 -20.86 23.77 -7.23
N SER A 95 -21.01 22.46 -7.38
CA SER A 95 -20.21 21.45 -6.68
C SER A 95 -19.30 20.66 -7.62
N VAL A 96 -18.23 20.10 -7.05
CA VAL A 96 -17.53 18.94 -7.59
C VAL A 96 -17.82 17.78 -6.64
N VAL A 97 -18.55 16.79 -7.15
CA VAL A 97 -19.07 15.67 -6.38
C VAL A 97 -18.11 14.49 -6.49
N HIS A 98 -17.76 13.89 -5.36
CA HIS A 98 -16.95 12.69 -5.27
C HIS A 98 -17.71 11.55 -4.62
N LEU A 99 -17.38 10.33 -5.03
CA LEU A 99 -17.81 9.11 -4.37
C LEU A 99 -16.57 8.28 -4.08
N ASP A 100 -16.45 7.80 -2.84
CA ASP A 100 -15.37 6.91 -2.44
C ASP A 100 -15.72 5.46 -2.80
N GLU A 101 -14.73 4.58 -2.77
CA GLU A 101 -14.90 3.17 -3.09
C GLU A 101 -14.77 2.26 -1.86
N VAL A 102 -15.62 1.24 -1.79
CA VAL A 102 -15.42 0.09 -0.93
C VAL A 102 -14.60 -0.93 -1.69
N ARG A 103 -13.44 -1.32 -1.13
CA ARG A 103 -12.49 -2.22 -1.79
C ARG A 103 -12.52 -3.60 -1.16
N SER A 104 -12.87 -4.60 -1.95
CA SER A 104 -12.72 -5.99 -1.55
C SER A 104 -11.32 -6.50 -1.90
N VAL A 105 -10.70 -7.25 -1.00
CA VAL A 105 -9.45 -8.00 -1.31
C VAL A 105 -9.73 -9.44 -1.70
N ASP A 106 -10.99 -9.79 -1.91
CA ASP A 106 -11.40 -11.15 -2.21
C ASP A 106 -11.19 -11.48 -3.68
N ARG A 107 -10.21 -12.36 -3.92
CA ARG A 107 -9.80 -12.76 -5.26
C ARG A 107 -10.86 -13.58 -5.99
N GLN A 108 -11.87 -14.10 -5.29
CA GLN A 108 -12.92 -14.87 -5.94
C GLN A 108 -13.73 -14.02 -6.93
N PHE A 109 -13.73 -12.69 -6.75
CA PHE A 109 -14.47 -11.76 -7.61
C PHE A 109 -13.79 -11.48 -8.97
N TYR A 110 -12.51 -11.84 -9.14
CA TYR A 110 -11.76 -11.62 -10.40
C TYR A 110 -12.03 -12.73 -11.44
N PRO A 111 -12.12 -12.44 -12.76
CA PRO A 111 -11.93 -11.13 -13.43
C PRO A 111 -13.12 -10.17 -13.37
N PHE A 112 -14.32 -10.70 -13.11
CA PHE A 112 -15.52 -10.00 -12.66
C PHE A 112 -16.59 -11.10 -12.59
N ASN A 113 -16.78 -11.73 -11.43
CA ASN A 113 -17.73 -12.84 -11.27
C ASN A 113 -19.15 -12.37 -10.89
N PHE A 114 -19.40 -11.06 -10.95
CA PHE A 114 -20.68 -10.39 -10.70
C PHE A 114 -21.31 -10.75 -9.33
N PRO A 115 -20.62 -10.49 -8.20
CA PRO A 115 -21.22 -10.73 -6.89
C PRO A 115 -22.39 -9.76 -6.66
N THR A 116 -23.33 -10.14 -5.81
CA THR A 116 -24.31 -9.19 -5.27
C THR A 116 -23.62 -8.23 -4.29
N PHE A 117 -24.19 -7.04 -4.05
CA PHE A 117 -23.66 -6.11 -3.04
C PHE A 117 -23.58 -6.73 -1.64
N ALA A 118 -24.52 -7.62 -1.30
CA ALA A 118 -24.51 -8.32 -0.02
C ALA A 118 -23.34 -9.30 0.09
N GLU A 119 -23.07 -10.08 -0.98
CA GLU A 119 -21.91 -10.97 -1.05
C GLU A 119 -20.59 -10.19 -1.02
N PHE A 120 -20.52 -9.08 -1.76
CA PHE A 120 -19.36 -8.20 -1.78
C PHE A 120 -19.06 -7.64 -0.38
N LEU A 121 -20.06 -7.06 0.30
CA LEU A 121 -19.89 -6.46 1.63
C LEU A 121 -19.67 -7.50 2.74
N ALA A 122 -20.05 -8.76 2.52
CA ALA A 122 -19.71 -9.86 3.41
C ALA A 122 -18.24 -10.32 3.27
N SER A 123 -17.57 -9.95 2.18
CA SER A 123 -16.15 -10.26 1.95
C SER A 123 -15.21 -9.34 2.75
N PRO A 124 -13.93 -9.70 2.90
CA PRO A 124 -12.95 -8.82 3.52
C PRO A 124 -12.79 -7.50 2.74
N CYS A 125 -13.30 -6.41 3.32
CA CYS A 125 -13.18 -5.05 2.78
C CYS A 125 -12.36 -4.17 3.73
N PRO A 126 -11.02 -4.07 3.57
CA PRO A 126 -10.15 -3.46 4.59
C PRO A 126 -10.43 -1.98 4.86
N ASN A 127 -11.03 -1.26 3.91
CA ASN A 127 -11.36 0.15 4.04
C ASN A 127 -12.82 0.42 4.43
N TRP A 128 -13.63 -0.61 4.69
CA TRP A 128 -15.01 -0.47 5.11
C TRP A 128 -15.17 -0.51 6.63
N THR A 129 -15.89 0.46 7.20
CA THR A 129 -16.17 0.52 8.65
C THR A 129 -17.48 -0.16 9.05
N GLY A 130 -18.24 -0.68 8.08
CA GLY A 130 -19.61 -1.15 8.27
C GLY A 130 -20.67 -0.12 7.90
N ARG A 131 -20.30 1.16 7.84
CA ARG A 131 -21.20 2.28 7.49
C ARG A 131 -20.64 3.20 6.41
N THR A 132 -19.34 3.42 6.42
CA THR A 132 -18.65 4.30 5.48
C THR A 132 -17.24 3.78 5.19
N THR A 133 -16.54 4.39 4.26
CA THR A 133 -15.13 4.11 4.01
C THR A 133 -14.26 4.81 5.06
N ARG A 134 -13.05 4.29 5.32
CA ARG A 134 -12.09 4.93 6.23
C ARG A 134 -11.78 6.37 5.83
N GLY A 135 -11.69 6.66 4.53
CA GLY A 135 -11.41 8.00 4.02
C GLY A 135 -12.48 9.03 4.38
N LEU A 136 -13.74 8.59 4.51
CA LEU A 136 -14.87 9.46 4.83
C LEU A 136 -15.30 9.39 6.30
N ASP A 137 -14.62 8.62 7.15
CA ASP A 137 -14.94 8.49 8.58
C ASP A 137 -14.29 9.59 9.45
N ASN A 138 -14.48 10.85 9.06
CA ASN A 138 -13.88 12.03 9.69
C ASN A 138 -12.35 11.94 9.82
N SER A 139 -11.69 11.33 8.82
CA SER A 139 -10.24 11.24 8.80
C SER A 139 -9.59 12.62 8.90
N PRO A 140 -8.59 12.83 9.77
CA PRO A 140 -7.83 14.08 9.78
C PRO A 140 -7.02 14.27 8.50
N ASP A 141 -6.91 13.23 7.67
CA ASP A 141 -6.14 13.20 6.46
C ASP A 141 -6.92 12.66 5.26
N MET A 142 -8.15 13.18 5.08
CA MET A 142 -9.01 12.82 3.94
C MET A 142 -8.31 12.93 2.60
N LEU A 143 -7.35 13.87 2.47
CA LEU A 143 -6.58 14.06 1.24
C LEU A 143 -5.90 12.76 0.77
N HIS A 144 -5.40 11.94 1.68
CA HIS A 144 -4.69 10.70 1.35
C HIS A 144 -5.52 9.44 1.62
N GLU A 145 -6.55 9.54 2.46
CA GLU A 145 -7.35 8.38 2.85
C GLU A 145 -8.62 8.19 2.02
N ALA A 146 -9.18 9.27 1.44
CA ALA A 146 -10.29 9.17 0.50
C ALA A 146 -9.76 8.92 -0.92
N ASN A 147 -10.40 8.03 -1.68
CA ASN A 147 -9.96 7.75 -3.04
C ASN A 147 -10.54 8.76 -4.05
N TYR A 148 -9.84 9.88 -4.23
CA TYR A 148 -10.16 10.85 -5.30
C TYR A 148 -10.11 10.24 -6.71
N GLY A 149 -9.40 9.11 -6.88
CA GLY A 149 -9.28 8.36 -8.13
C GLY A 149 -10.56 7.64 -8.56
N ALA A 150 -11.43 7.31 -7.60
CA ALA A 150 -12.54 6.39 -7.78
C ALA A 150 -13.67 6.99 -8.63
N CYS A 151 -14.17 8.16 -8.24
CA CYS A 151 -15.25 8.83 -8.95
C CYS A 151 -15.28 10.34 -8.73
N LEU A 152 -15.27 11.10 -9.82
CA LEU A 152 -15.51 12.54 -9.84
C LEU A 152 -16.70 12.86 -10.76
N ALA A 153 -17.59 13.72 -10.31
CA ALA A 153 -18.63 14.33 -11.13
C ALA A 153 -18.58 15.86 -11.04
N ALA A 154 -18.67 16.53 -12.19
CA ALA A 154 -18.68 17.99 -12.29
C ALA A 154 -19.49 18.43 -13.51
N LYS A 155 -20.00 19.67 -13.49
CA LYS A 155 -20.62 20.25 -14.69
C LYS A 155 -19.60 20.35 -15.80
N ARG A 156 -19.97 19.89 -16.99
CA ARG A 156 -19.13 19.92 -18.19
C ARG A 156 -18.65 21.33 -18.50
N SER A 157 -19.53 22.32 -18.35
CA SER A 157 -19.19 23.74 -18.54
C SER A 157 -18.11 24.23 -17.58
N ASP A 158 -18.14 23.80 -16.31
CA ASP A 158 -17.12 24.15 -15.32
C ASP A 158 -15.80 23.44 -15.59
N ILE A 159 -15.82 22.16 -15.99
CA ILE A 159 -14.63 21.43 -16.41
C ILE A 159 -13.96 22.11 -17.61
N LEU A 160 -14.75 22.50 -18.62
CA LEU A 160 -14.25 23.25 -19.78
C LEU A 160 -13.67 24.59 -19.34
N ARG A 161 -14.35 25.34 -18.45
CA ARG A 161 -13.89 26.64 -17.95
C ARG A 161 -12.51 26.58 -17.30
N VAL A 162 -12.20 25.50 -16.57
CA VAL A 162 -10.89 25.30 -15.92
C VAL A 162 -9.85 24.61 -16.82
N GLY A 163 -10.18 24.37 -18.10
CA GLY A 163 -9.24 23.81 -19.07
C GLY A 163 -9.13 22.27 -19.06
N GLY A 164 -10.13 21.56 -18.54
CA GLY A 164 -10.14 20.08 -18.53
C GLY A 164 -9.10 19.48 -17.58
N ALA A 165 -8.76 18.20 -17.74
CA ALA A 165 -7.69 17.54 -16.99
C ALA A 165 -6.30 17.97 -17.49
N ASP A 166 -5.33 18.09 -16.58
CA ASP A 166 -3.97 18.56 -16.93
C ASP A 166 -3.15 17.47 -17.64
N GLU A 167 -2.72 17.72 -18.87
CA GLU A 167 -1.95 16.74 -19.65
C GLU A 167 -0.43 16.79 -19.42
N HIS A 168 0.01 17.48 -18.36
CA HIS A 168 1.43 17.56 -18.05
C HIS A 168 2.05 16.18 -17.81
N LEU A 169 3.30 15.99 -18.22
CA LEU A 169 4.08 14.74 -18.08
C LEU A 169 4.21 14.23 -16.63
N ASP A 170 3.88 15.07 -15.65
CA ASP A 170 3.90 14.72 -14.24
C ASP A 170 2.72 13.78 -13.87
N TYR A 171 1.74 13.64 -14.76
CA TYR A 171 0.60 12.73 -14.63
C TYR A 171 0.75 11.46 -15.48
N LEU A 172 1.94 11.19 -16.04
CA LEU A 172 2.24 9.90 -16.64
C LEU A 172 2.26 8.80 -15.56
N GLY A 173 1.66 7.66 -15.87
CA GLY A 173 1.61 6.49 -14.99
C GLY A 173 0.36 6.46 -14.10
N TYR A 174 0.55 6.08 -12.84
CA TYR A 174 -0.55 5.75 -11.91
C TYR A 174 -0.95 6.93 -11.00
N ILE A 175 -0.05 7.90 -10.82
CA ILE A 175 -0.31 9.09 -9.98
C ILE A 175 -1.00 10.14 -10.86
N CYS A 176 -2.27 9.87 -11.21
CA CYS A 176 -3.01 10.62 -12.23
C CYS A 176 -4.54 10.60 -12.02
N GLY A 177 -4.96 10.56 -10.75
CA GLY A 177 -6.37 10.68 -10.40
C GLY A 177 -6.92 12.09 -10.70
N PRO A 178 -8.25 12.25 -10.81
CA PRO A 178 -8.90 13.51 -11.15
C PRO A 178 -8.89 14.53 -9.98
N TYR A 179 -8.08 14.31 -8.93
CA TYR A 179 -7.89 15.24 -7.82
C TYR A 179 -7.33 16.60 -8.27
N ASP A 180 -6.44 16.63 -9.27
CA ASP A 180 -5.96 17.89 -9.85
C ASP A 180 -7.13 18.74 -10.37
N LEU A 181 -8.01 18.11 -11.16
CA LEU A 181 -9.20 18.74 -11.70
C LEU A 181 -10.13 19.23 -10.58
N THR A 182 -10.26 18.45 -9.50
CA THR A 182 -10.99 18.87 -8.30
C THR A 182 -10.43 20.15 -7.72
N PHE A 183 -9.12 20.22 -7.48
CA PHE A 183 -8.49 21.39 -6.87
C PHE A 183 -8.64 22.63 -7.73
N ARG A 184 -8.53 22.50 -9.07
CA ARG A 184 -8.76 23.61 -10.00
C ARG A 184 -10.21 24.07 -10.02
N LEU A 185 -11.18 23.14 -9.98
CA LEU A 185 -12.61 23.47 -9.86
C LEU A 185 -12.90 24.21 -8.54
N VAL A 186 -12.34 23.75 -7.43
CA VAL A 186 -12.47 24.41 -6.11
C VAL A 186 -11.84 25.80 -6.13
N ASN A 187 -10.63 25.93 -6.67
CA ASN A 187 -9.97 27.23 -6.87
C ASN A 187 -10.80 28.18 -7.75
N ALA A 188 -11.61 27.62 -8.65
CA ALA A 188 -12.51 28.34 -9.54
C ALA A 188 -13.91 28.60 -8.95
N GLY A 189 -14.12 28.30 -7.66
CA GLY A 189 -15.32 28.63 -6.89
C GLY A 189 -16.29 27.47 -6.66
N CYS A 190 -16.00 26.25 -7.12
CA CYS A 190 -16.84 25.08 -6.84
C CYS A 190 -16.66 24.59 -5.40
N GLN A 191 -17.70 23.99 -4.83
CA GLN A 191 -17.63 23.32 -3.54
C GLN A 191 -17.27 21.84 -3.70
N GLU A 192 -16.22 21.38 -3.03
CA GLU A 192 -15.94 19.95 -2.91
C GLU A 192 -17.00 19.27 -2.04
N ARG A 193 -17.66 18.24 -2.58
CA ARG A 193 -18.71 17.48 -1.89
C ARG A 193 -18.47 15.98 -2.05
N TRP A 194 -18.38 15.28 -0.93
CA TRP A 194 -18.31 13.82 -0.90
C TRP A 194 -19.68 13.24 -0.55
N LEU A 195 -20.19 12.32 -1.37
CA LEU A 195 -21.39 11.57 -0.99
C LEU A 195 -21.03 10.51 0.04
N THR A 196 -21.84 10.40 1.09
CA THR A 196 -21.60 9.48 2.22
C THR A 196 -22.62 8.34 2.28
N ASP A 197 -23.57 8.32 1.35
CA ASP A 197 -24.67 7.36 1.27
C ASP A 197 -24.71 6.61 -0.08
N GLU A 198 -23.69 6.79 -0.92
CA GLU A 198 -23.49 6.10 -2.20
C GLU A 198 -21.99 5.84 -2.38
N PHE A 199 -21.62 4.66 -2.87
CA PHE A 199 -20.23 4.22 -2.99
C PHE A 199 -20.01 3.40 -4.26
N LEU A 200 -18.76 3.33 -4.72
CA LEU A 200 -18.33 2.38 -5.72
C LEU A 200 -17.87 1.09 -5.03
N TYR A 201 -18.03 -0.06 -5.68
CA TYR A 201 -17.61 -1.35 -5.11
C TYR A 201 -16.53 -1.97 -6.01
N HIS A 202 -15.28 -1.74 -5.63
CA HIS A 202 -14.09 -2.12 -6.40
C HIS A 202 -13.69 -3.57 -6.09
N THR A 203 -13.71 -4.42 -7.12
CA THR A 203 -13.32 -5.82 -6.98
C THR A 203 -11.82 -5.98 -7.11
N TRP A 204 -11.24 -6.90 -6.34
CA TRP A 204 -9.82 -7.18 -6.43
C TRP A 204 -9.41 -7.59 -7.85
N HIS A 205 -8.33 -7.01 -8.37
CA HIS A 205 -7.70 -7.48 -9.61
C HIS A 205 -6.17 -7.33 -9.59
N PRO A 206 -5.43 -8.08 -10.43
CA PRO A 206 -4.00 -7.88 -10.59
C PRO A 206 -3.70 -6.44 -11.03
N GLY A 207 -2.79 -5.78 -10.31
CA GLY A 207 -2.38 -4.40 -10.62
C GLY A 207 -3.26 -3.30 -10.03
N GLU A 208 -4.28 -3.62 -9.23
CA GLU A 208 -5.19 -2.64 -8.58
C GLU A 208 -4.51 -1.57 -7.72
N SER A 209 -3.27 -1.82 -7.29
CA SER A 209 -2.49 -0.92 -6.45
C SER A 209 -1.58 0.00 -7.26
N GLY A 210 -1.49 -0.20 -8.57
CA GLY A 210 -0.59 0.54 -9.44
C GLY A 210 0.90 0.29 -9.21
N ILE A 211 1.27 -0.54 -8.22
CA ILE A 211 2.68 -0.77 -7.83
C ILE A 211 3.48 -1.49 -8.94
N ASN A 212 2.80 -2.05 -9.95
CA ASN A 212 3.39 -2.83 -11.04
C ASN A 212 3.58 -2.04 -12.34
N ILE A 213 3.53 -0.71 -12.32
CA ILE A 213 3.90 0.10 -13.49
C ILE A 213 5.29 0.71 -13.31
N ASP A 214 6.07 0.74 -14.40
CA ASP A 214 7.49 1.12 -14.36
C ASP A 214 7.74 2.61 -14.09
N TYR A 215 6.71 3.46 -14.23
CA TYR A 215 6.82 4.90 -14.01
C TYR A 215 5.67 5.46 -13.17
N HIS A 216 6.01 6.23 -12.15
CA HIS A 216 5.09 7.08 -11.42
C HIS A 216 5.58 8.51 -11.56
N GLY A 217 4.68 9.42 -11.98
CA GLY A 217 4.98 10.85 -11.96
C GLY A 217 5.39 11.36 -10.57
N PRO A 218 6.01 12.55 -10.49
CA PRO A 218 6.46 13.13 -9.23
C PRO A 218 5.34 13.19 -8.19
N SER A 219 5.56 12.57 -7.03
CA SER A 219 4.55 12.44 -5.98
C SER A 219 5.13 12.72 -4.60
N ASP A 220 4.24 12.93 -3.63
CA ASP A 220 4.55 13.08 -2.21
C ASP A 220 4.89 11.77 -1.49
N GLY A 221 4.91 10.64 -2.22
CA GLY A 221 5.11 9.30 -1.66
C GLY A 221 3.85 8.67 -1.07
N ARG A 222 2.71 9.38 -1.08
CA ARG A 222 1.43 8.95 -0.49
C ARG A 222 0.30 8.87 -1.51
N GLY A 223 0.62 8.92 -2.80
CA GLY A 223 -0.34 8.74 -3.89
C GLY A 223 -0.81 10.05 -4.53
N MET A 224 -0.29 11.20 -4.10
CA MET A 224 -0.67 12.51 -4.66
C MET A 224 0.47 13.11 -5.49
N SER A 225 0.12 13.64 -6.67
CA SER A 225 1.06 14.37 -7.52
C SER A 225 1.53 15.66 -6.83
N LEU A 226 2.85 15.90 -6.84
CA LEU A 226 3.42 17.15 -6.33
C LEU A 226 2.86 18.37 -7.06
N ARG A 227 2.55 18.22 -8.36
CA ARG A 227 1.93 19.28 -9.16
C ARG A 227 0.53 19.60 -8.67
N SER A 228 -0.29 18.60 -8.35
CA SER A 228 -1.65 18.85 -7.84
C SER A 228 -1.62 19.50 -6.46
N LEU A 229 -0.68 19.11 -5.60
CA LEU A 229 -0.48 19.76 -4.31
C LEU A 229 -0.08 21.22 -4.48
N GLU A 230 0.78 21.52 -5.45
CA GLU A 230 1.14 22.89 -5.82
C GLU A 230 -0.04 23.67 -6.37
N THR A 231 -0.86 23.08 -7.25
CA THR A 231 -2.10 23.66 -7.77
C THR A 231 -3.05 24.05 -6.64
N ARG A 232 -3.26 23.14 -5.68
CA ARG A 232 -4.06 23.38 -4.48
C ARG A 232 -3.48 24.51 -3.63
N ARG A 233 -2.16 24.54 -3.44
CA ARG A 233 -1.46 25.54 -2.62
C ARG A 233 -1.50 26.94 -3.24
N THR A 234 -1.37 27.03 -4.55
CA THR A 234 -1.24 28.31 -5.28
C THR A 234 -2.56 28.91 -5.74
N GLY A 235 -3.65 28.14 -5.71
CA GLY A 235 -4.92 28.60 -6.24
C GLY A 235 -4.98 28.59 -7.78
N ALA A 236 -4.07 27.85 -8.44
CA ALA A 236 -4.07 27.77 -9.90
C ALA A 236 -5.38 27.17 -10.42
N ILE A 237 -5.93 27.76 -11.49
CA ILE A 237 -7.19 27.32 -12.12
C ILE A 237 -6.94 26.62 -13.46
N GLN A 238 -5.92 27.06 -14.21
CA GLN A 238 -5.59 26.49 -15.52
C GLN A 238 -4.62 25.30 -15.36
N PRO A 239 -4.69 24.29 -16.23
CA PRO A 239 -3.73 23.18 -16.22
C PRO A 239 -2.33 23.66 -16.63
N GLY A 240 -1.29 22.93 -16.19
CA GLY A 240 0.07 23.12 -16.68
C GLY A 240 0.21 22.82 -18.18
N LEU A 241 -0.56 21.85 -18.68
CA LEU A 241 -0.74 21.58 -20.09
C LEU A 241 -2.21 21.35 -20.44
N GLU A 242 -2.83 22.36 -21.05
CA GLU A 242 -4.21 22.26 -21.56
C GLU A 242 -4.27 21.50 -22.89
N ASN A 243 -5.23 20.59 -23.00
CA ASN A 243 -5.56 19.89 -24.26
C ASN A 243 -6.12 20.87 -25.31
N GLY A 244 -5.71 20.71 -26.57
CA GLY A 244 -6.13 21.60 -27.66
C GLY A 244 -7.64 21.59 -27.93
N ALA A 245 -8.29 20.43 -27.87
CA ALA A 245 -9.74 20.31 -28.08
C ALA A 245 -10.54 20.96 -26.94
N ILE A 246 -10.06 20.79 -25.69
CA ILE A 246 -10.65 21.45 -24.53
C ILE A 246 -10.50 22.97 -24.66
N ARG A 247 -9.31 23.46 -25.03
CA ARG A 247 -9.08 24.89 -25.27
C ARG A 247 -10.01 25.43 -26.36
N ALA A 248 -10.19 24.68 -27.44
CA ALA A 248 -11.06 25.06 -28.54
C ALA A 248 -12.52 25.21 -28.08
N LEU A 249 -13.05 24.22 -27.35
CA LEU A 249 -14.41 24.26 -26.78
C LEU A 249 -14.57 25.34 -25.70
N ARG A 250 -13.52 25.63 -24.92
CA ARG A 250 -13.52 26.71 -23.93
C ARG A 250 -13.62 28.09 -24.60
N ASN A 251 -12.90 28.28 -25.71
CA ASN A 251 -12.89 29.55 -26.45
C ASN A 251 -14.14 29.72 -27.32
N ASP A 252 -14.66 28.64 -27.88
CA ASP A 252 -15.87 28.59 -28.69
C ASP A 252 -16.77 27.43 -28.24
N PRO A 253 -17.67 27.66 -27.27
CA PRO A 253 -18.61 26.64 -26.80
C PRO A 253 -19.60 26.15 -27.88
N ALA A 254 -19.74 26.88 -28.99
CA ALA A 254 -20.58 26.50 -30.11
C ALA A 254 -19.83 25.67 -31.16
N LEU A 255 -18.50 25.49 -31.00
CA LEU A 255 -17.69 24.67 -31.88
C LEU A 255 -18.24 23.24 -31.92
N ASP A 256 -18.45 22.72 -33.13
CA ASP A 256 -18.91 21.36 -33.29
C ASP A 256 -17.84 20.37 -32.82
N ARG A 257 -18.29 19.20 -32.35
CA ARG A 257 -17.41 18.20 -31.73
C ARG A 257 -16.36 17.66 -32.71
N GLN A 258 -16.68 17.52 -33.99
CA GLN A 258 -15.73 16.99 -34.97
C GLN A 258 -14.59 17.98 -35.17
N SER A 259 -14.89 19.28 -35.22
CA SER A 259 -13.90 20.34 -35.25
C SER A 259 -13.07 20.43 -33.96
N ALA A 260 -13.70 20.23 -32.79
CA ALA A 260 -12.97 20.16 -31.52
C ALA A 260 -12.02 18.94 -31.49
N LEU A 261 -12.48 17.75 -31.90
CA LEU A 261 -11.67 16.53 -31.96
C LEU A 261 -10.48 16.67 -32.92
N ALA A 262 -10.61 17.43 -34.01
CA ALA A 262 -9.50 17.75 -34.90
C ALA A 262 -8.38 18.54 -34.20
N GLN A 263 -8.66 19.13 -33.03
CA GLN A 263 -7.69 19.80 -32.16
C GLN A 263 -7.22 18.96 -30.97
N LEU A 264 -7.55 17.66 -30.91
CA LEU A 264 -6.84 16.70 -30.06
C LEU A 264 -5.40 16.61 -30.58
N THR A 265 -4.58 17.60 -30.27
CA THR A 265 -3.19 17.61 -30.66
C THR A 265 -2.51 16.40 -30.05
N SER A 266 -2.07 15.47 -30.89
CA SER A 266 -0.90 14.70 -30.55
C SER A 266 0.26 15.70 -30.53
N ARG A 267 0.60 16.21 -29.35
CA ARG A 267 2.02 16.55 -29.16
C ARG A 267 2.80 15.33 -29.62
N ASP A 268 3.95 15.55 -30.25
CA ASP A 268 4.82 14.44 -30.57
C ASP A 268 5.03 13.66 -29.26
N ASP A 269 4.47 12.45 -29.22
CA ASP A 269 4.62 11.53 -28.09
C ASP A 269 6.11 11.22 -27.87
N GLN A 270 7.03 11.76 -28.69
CA GLN A 270 8.45 11.84 -28.42
C GLN A 270 8.81 12.29 -27.01
N GLU A 271 8.23 13.35 -26.43
CA GLU A 271 8.53 13.71 -25.03
C GLU A 271 8.09 12.60 -24.06
N TRP A 272 6.99 11.93 -24.35
CA TRP A 272 6.48 10.81 -23.55
C TRP A 272 7.37 9.59 -23.70
N ARG A 273 7.78 9.28 -24.93
CA ARG A 273 8.74 8.23 -25.28
C ARG A 273 10.11 8.54 -24.74
N ASP A 274 10.50 9.80 -24.59
CA ASP A 274 11.73 10.22 -23.94
C ASP A 274 11.63 9.94 -22.44
N VAL A 275 10.49 10.24 -21.80
CA VAL A 275 10.25 9.82 -20.41
C VAL A 275 10.26 8.29 -20.29
N VAL A 276 9.63 7.56 -21.22
CA VAL A 276 9.66 6.08 -21.27
C VAL A 276 11.09 5.58 -21.44
N ARG A 277 11.88 6.16 -22.35
CA ARG A 277 13.28 5.79 -22.56
C ARG A 277 14.13 6.09 -21.35
N LEU A 278 13.94 7.24 -20.71
CA LEU A 278 14.62 7.58 -19.46
C LEU A 278 14.20 6.65 -18.31
N ALA A 279 12.96 6.15 -18.33
CA ALA A 279 12.48 5.15 -17.37
C ALA A 279 12.94 3.72 -17.72
N GLY A 280 13.08 3.40 -19.01
CA GLY A 280 13.30 2.05 -19.55
C GLY A 280 14.76 1.69 -19.82
N ASP A 281 15.62 2.65 -20.20
CA ASP A 281 17.01 2.40 -20.60
C ASP A 281 18.01 2.36 -19.43
N ASP A 282 17.61 2.73 -18.20
CA ASP A 282 18.49 2.66 -17.01
C ASP A 282 17.90 1.79 -15.90
N THR A 283 17.12 0.75 -16.22
CA THR A 283 16.79 -0.28 -15.22
C THR A 283 17.98 -1.17 -14.91
N SER A 284 18.91 -1.35 -15.86
CA SER A 284 20.16 -2.07 -15.61
C SER A 284 21.05 -1.22 -14.70
N PRO A 285 21.41 -1.72 -13.51
CA PRO A 285 22.27 -0.98 -12.60
C PRO A 285 23.57 -0.52 -13.25
N ARG A 286 23.70 0.78 -13.47
CA ARG A 286 24.93 1.37 -13.97
C ARG A 286 25.86 1.66 -12.80
N LEU A 287 26.99 0.97 -12.73
CA LEU A 287 28.04 1.28 -11.76
C LEU A 287 28.62 2.67 -12.06
N VAL A 288 28.33 3.65 -11.20
CA VAL A 288 28.79 5.04 -11.31
C VAL A 288 30.14 5.23 -10.63
N GLN A 289 30.37 4.59 -9.47
CA GLN A 289 31.62 4.74 -8.73
C GLN A 289 31.96 3.46 -7.96
N LYS A 290 33.13 2.88 -8.25
CA LYS A 290 33.63 1.70 -7.53
C LYS A 290 34.34 2.10 -6.24
N ALA A 291 34.13 1.32 -5.19
CA ALA A 291 34.82 1.43 -3.91
C ALA A 291 34.81 2.84 -3.29
N TYR A 292 33.67 3.53 -3.36
CA TYR A 292 33.40 4.73 -2.57
C TYR A 292 33.66 4.44 -1.08
N ARG A 293 34.52 5.26 -0.47
CA ARG A 293 35.04 5.07 0.90
C ARG A 293 35.67 3.69 1.15
N LYS A 294 36.11 2.97 0.10
CA LYS A 294 36.65 1.60 0.14
C LYS A 294 35.66 0.52 0.59
N SER A 295 34.37 0.84 0.66
CA SER A 295 33.38 -0.09 1.23
C SER A 295 32.10 -0.21 0.42
N PHE A 296 31.81 0.71 -0.51
CA PHE A 296 30.59 0.67 -1.32
C PHE A 296 30.86 0.91 -2.80
N ASP A 297 30.23 0.13 -3.65
CA ASP A 297 30.03 0.40 -5.06
C ASP A 297 28.73 1.19 -5.24
N ILE A 298 28.79 2.28 -6.00
CA ILE A 298 27.68 3.21 -6.22
C ILE A 298 27.07 2.95 -7.58
N TYR A 299 25.78 2.67 -7.62
CA TYR A 299 25.01 2.44 -8.84
C TYR A 299 23.94 3.53 -9.03
N LEU A 300 23.56 3.76 -10.28
CA LEU A 300 22.35 4.47 -10.68
C LEU A 300 21.46 3.47 -11.40
N ALA A 301 20.20 3.37 -10.99
CA ALA A 301 19.21 2.54 -11.67
C ALA A 301 17.80 3.11 -11.46
N GLY A 302 16.99 3.21 -12.50
CA GLY A 302 15.62 3.72 -12.45
C GLY A 302 15.51 5.08 -11.77
N GLY A 303 16.44 6.00 -12.08
CA GLY A 303 16.51 7.33 -11.46
C GLY A 303 16.90 7.36 -9.98
N CYS A 304 17.24 6.22 -9.37
CA CYS A 304 17.64 6.12 -7.97
C CYS A 304 19.12 5.76 -7.81
N TRP A 305 19.74 6.29 -6.76
CA TRP A 305 21.11 6.02 -6.37
C TRP A 305 21.17 4.87 -5.37
N PHE A 306 22.04 3.90 -5.61
CA PHE A 306 22.24 2.74 -4.74
C PHE A 306 23.70 2.64 -4.30
N GLY A 307 23.92 2.27 -3.05
CA GLY A 307 25.23 1.96 -2.49
C GLY A 307 25.24 0.52 -2.06
N VAL A 308 25.98 -0.32 -2.78
CA VAL A 308 26.11 -1.76 -2.52
C VAL A 308 27.46 -2.02 -1.86
N PRO A 309 27.56 -2.78 -0.75
CA PRO A 309 28.85 -3.09 -0.16
C PRO A 309 29.79 -3.75 -1.17
N THR A 310 31.08 -3.37 -1.20
CA THR A 310 32.06 -3.93 -2.16
C THR A 310 32.32 -5.43 -1.97
N THR A 311 31.87 -6.00 -0.86
CA THR A 311 31.93 -7.43 -0.55
C THR A 311 30.72 -8.22 -1.07
N SER A 312 29.69 -7.53 -1.55
CA SER A 312 28.47 -8.13 -2.07
C SER A 312 28.57 -8.33 -3.59
N GLU A 313 27.67 -9.14 -4.14
CA GLU A 313 27.49 -9.21 -5.59
C GLU A 313 27.07 -7.84 -6.16
N PRO A 314 27.35 -7.56 -7.45
CA PRO A 314 26.86 -6.37 -8.13
C PRO A 314 25.35 -6.16 -7.92
N LEU A 315 24.90 -4.90 -7.99
CA LEU A 315 23.49 -4.57 -7.76
C LEU A 315 22.58 -5.42 -8.66
N ASP A 316 21.69 -6.16 -8.01
CA ASP A 316 20.58 -6.89 -8.61
C ASP A 316 19.30 -6.30 -8.00
N LEU A 317 18.49 -5.65 -8.84
CA LEU A 317 17.31 -4.93 -8.38
C LEU A 317 16.23 -5.87 -7.83
N ASP A 318 16.14 -7.10 -8.31
CA ASP A 318 15.17 -8.08 -7.82
C ASP A 318 15.57 -8.62 -6.44
N LYS A 319 16.88 -8.86 -6.24
CA LYS A 319 17.42 -9.16 -4.90
C LYS A 319 17.26 -7.99 -3.94
N PHE A 320 17.44 -6.76 -4.40
CA PHE A 320 17.23 -5.58 -3.56
C PHE A 320 15.75 -5.42 -3.15
N LYS A 321 14.83 -5.51 -4.11
CA LYS A 321 13.38 -5.42 -3.88
C LYS A 321 12.87 -6.52 -2.93
N SER A 322 13.44 -7.72 -3.01
CA SER A 322 13.13 -8.84 -2.11
C SER A 322 13.85 -8.79 -0.76
N GLY A 323 14.66 -7.77 -0.50
CA GLY A 323 15.41 -7.62 0.76
C GLY A 323 16.60 -8.56 0.91
N LEU A 324 17.03 -9.21 -0.17
CA LEU A 324 18.14 -10.17 -0.22
C LEU A 324 19.52 -9.51 -0.47
N CYS A 325 19.58 -8.18 -0.47
CA CYS A 325 20.84 -7.42 -0.63
C CYS A 325 21.23 -6.73 0.71
N PRO A 326 21.78 -7.48 1.69
CA PRO A 326 22.08 -6.94 3.01
C PRO A 326 23.14 -5.83 2.93
N GLY A 327 22.86 -4.72 3.61
CA GLY A 327 23.76 -3.56 3.66
C GLY A 327 23.67 -2.63 2.45
N CYS A 328 22.84 -2.93 1.45
CA CYS A 328 22.57 -1.99 0.36
C CYS A 328 21.74 -0.80 0.86
N VAL A 329 22.08 0.40 0.41
CA VAL A 329 21.35 1.65 0.69
C VAL A 329 20.85 2.28 -0.60
N ARG A 330 19.66 2.88 -0.55
CA ARG A 330 19.02 3.58 -1.69
C ARG A 330 18.75 5.03 -1.31
N ALA A 331 18.87 5.94 -2.27
CA ALA A 331 18.41 7.33 -2.16
C ALA A 331 17.92 7.86 -3.52
N SER A 332 17.09 8.89 -3.51
CA SER A 332 16.66 9.60 -4.74
C SER A 332 17.73 10.54 -5.26
N ALA A 333 18.65 11.03 -4.40
CA ALA A 333 19.77 11.88 -4.78
C ALA A 333 21.14 11.33 -4.33
N ARG A 334 22.20 11.69 -5.07
CA ARG A 334 23.58 11.20 -4.80
C ARG A 334 24.12 11.65 -3.45
N ASN A 335 23.89 12.90 -3.06
CA ASN A 335 24.34 13.47 -1.79
C ASN A 335 23.66 12.79 -0.59
N GLU A 336 22.38 12.42 -0.72
CA GLU A 336 21.65 11.63 0.27
C GLU A 336 22.23 10.23 0.41
N LEU A 337 22.54 9.57 -0.72
CA LEU A 337 23.21 8.28 -0.69
C LEU A 337 24.55 8.34 0.06
N GLN A 338 25.36 9.36 -0.22
CA GLN A 338 26.65 9.56 0.45
C GLN A 338 26.48 9.73 1.97
N ARG A 339 25.48 10.51 2.41
CA ARG A 339 25.16 10.66 3.84
C ARG A 339 24.74 9.32 4.46
N ALA A 340 23.91 8.54 3.77
CA ALA A 340 23.48 7.23 4.24
C ALA A 340 24.65 6.24 4.38
N ILE A 341 25.58 6.24 3.42
CA ILE A 341 26.81 5.43 3.48
C ILE A 341 27.70 5.87 4.64
N ASP A 342 27.95 7.18 4.76
CA ASP A 342 28.81 7.71 5.82
C ASP A 342 28.22 7.45 7.22
N ALA A 343 26.89 7.44 7.37
CA ALA A 343 26.22 7.04 8.61
C ALA A 343 26.42 5.54 8.90
N ASN A 344 26.23 4.66 7.90
CA ASN A 344 26.46 3.22 8.06
C ASN A 344 27.90 2.90 8.44
N LEU A 345 28.89 3.60 7.88
CA LEU A 345 30.29 3.41 8.21
C LEU A 345 30.64 3.84 9.64
N ARG A 346 29.95 4.83 10.20
CA ARG A 346 30.15 5.26 11.61
C ARG A 346 29.55 4.27 12.62
N HIS A 347 28.50 3.55 12.23
CA HIS A 347 27.82 2.58 13.07
C HIS A 347 28.33 1.15 12.91
N ALA A 348 29.20 0.89 11.92
CA ALA A 348 29.90 -0.37 11.85
C ALA A 348 30.82 -0.50 13.08
N PRO A 349 30.63 -1.50 13.95
CA PRO A 349 31.48 -1.68 15.11
C PRO A 349 32.93 -1.80 14.61
N PHE A 350 33.81 -0.95 15.14
CA PHE A 350 35.23 -0.90 14.82
C PHE A 350 35.87 -2.22 15.26
N HIS A 351 35.74 -3.26 14.44
CA HIS A 351 36.48 -4.50 14.64
C HIS A 351 37.93 -4.19 14.29
N GLY A 352 38.70 -3.86 15.33
CA GLY A 352 40.12 -3.61 15.25
C GLY A 352 40.82 -4.71 14.45
N LEU A 353 41.58 -4.26 13.44
CA LEU A 353 42.52 -5.07 12.70
C LEU A 353 43.57 -5.62 13.68
N VAL A 354 43.39 -6.86 14.14
CA VAL A 354 44.48 -7.63 14.76
C VAL A 354 45.23 -8.33 13.62
N LYS A 355 46.49 -7.91 13.43
CA LYS A 355 47.49 -8.65 12.65
C LYS A 355 47.89 -9.92 13.40
N GLY A 356 48.02 -11.03 12.66
CA GLY A 356 48.57 -12.32 13.09
C GLY A 356 47.46 -13.35 13.31
N GLY A 357 47.49 -14.59 12.84
CA GLY A 357 48.58 -15.44 12.36
C GLY A 357 48.25 -16.87 12.81
N PHE A 358 48.35 -17.83 11.90
CA PHE A 358 48.23 -19.29 12.05
C PHE A 358 46.86 -19.93 12.36
N GLY A 359 46.52 -20.89 11.51
CA GLY A 359 45.31 -21.68 11.55
C GLY A 359 45.35 -22.81 12.56
N THR A 360 44.16 -23.11 13.10
CA THR A 360 43.86 -24.33 13.83
C THR A 360 42.58 -24.95 13.28
N VAL A 361 42.63 -26.27 13.09
CA VAL A 361 41.57 -27.14 12.59
C VAL A 361 40.28 -26.95 13.39
N ARG A 362 39.17 -26.65 12.69
CA ARG A 362 37.83 -26.53 13.28
C ARG A 362 37.38 -27.89 13.82
N SER A 363 36.91 -27.91 15.06
CA SER A 363 36.44 -29.13 15.72
C SER A 363 35.06 -29.54 15.20
N ALA A 364 34.74 -30.84 15.24
CA ALA A 364 33.46 -31.38 14.79
C ALA A 364 32.23 -30.80 15.51
N SER A 365 32.39 -30.18 16.70
CA SER A 365 31.29 -29.49 17.38
C SER A 365 30.86 -28.21 16.67
N ASP A 366 31.79 -27.54 15.97
CA ASP A 366 31.50 -26.33 15.22
C ASP A 366 30.67 -26.65 13.96
N SER A 367 30.94 -27.80 13.32
CA SER A 367 30.17 -28.29 12.19
C SER A 367 28.72 -28.65 12.57
N ILE A 368 28.52 -29.25 13.74
CA ILE A 368 27.17 -29.57 14.24
C ILE A 368 26.44 -28.29 14.68
N SER A 369 27.13 -27.36 15.32
CA SER A 369 26.53 -26.07 15.71
C SER A 369 26.11 -25.26 14.46
N ASN A 370 26.97 -25.21 13.44
CA ASN A 370 26.66 -24.53 12.17
C ASN A 370 25.53 -25.21 11.40
N LEU A 371 25.46 -26.54 11.40
CA LEU A 371 24.35 -27.28 10.80
C LEU A 371 23.03 -27.01 11.55
N MET A 372 23.04 -27.03 12.88
CA MET A 372 21.86 -26.70 13.69
C MET A 372 21.42 -25.26 13.51
N PHE A 373 22.37 -24.33 13.35
CA PHE A 373 22.08 -22.93 13.06
C PHE A 373 21.47 -22.75 11.67
N ALA A 374 22.02 -23.43 10.65
CA ALA A 374 21.49 -23.44 9.29
C ALA A 374 20.08 -24.05 9.22
N CYS A 375 19.86 -25.20 9.87
CA CYS A 375 18.54 -25.83 9.95
C CYS A 375 17.53 -24.97 10.70
N TRP A 376 17.95 -24.29 11.77
CA TRP A 376 17.09 -23.34 12.50
C TRP A 376 16.72 -22.13 11.63
N HIS A 377 17.66 -21.58 10.86
CA HIS A 377 17.40 -20.49 9.94
C HIS A 377 16.47 -20.89 8.78
N ALA A 378 16.66 -22.08 8.20
CA ALA A 378 15.80 -22.61 7.16
C ALA A 378 14.38 -22.89 7.67
N ALA A 379 14.24 -23.51 8.85
CA ALA A 379 12.93 -23.76 9.47
C ALA A 379 12.23 -22.45 9.86
N LYS A 380 12.98 -21.45 10.33
CA LYS A 380 12.46 -20.12 10.62
C LYS A 380 12.02 -19.37 9.36
N HIS A 381 12.73 -19.56 8.24
CA HIS A 381 12.34 -18.99 6.95
C HIS A 381 11.01 -19.56 6.48
N LEU A 382 10.91 -20.89 6.42
CA LEU A 382 9.69 -21.59 6.04
C LEU A 382 8.52 -21.25 6.97
N ALA A 383 8.77 -21.12 8.28
CA ALA A 383 7.75 -20.70 9.23
C ALA A 383 7.31 -19.24 9.00
N ASN A 384 8.22 -18.33 8.66
CA ASN A 384 7.88 -16.93 8.36
C ASN A 384 7.14 -16.81 7.02
N GLU A 385 7.48 -17.59 6.00
CA GLU A 385 6.76 -17.65 4.73
C GLU A 385 5.35 -18.20 4.92
N TRP A 386 5.22 -19.32 5.66
CA TRP A 386 3.93 -19.92 5.97
C TRP A 386 3.05 -18.99 6.82
N LEU A 387 3.63 -18.28 7.81
CA LEU A 387 2.92 -17.27 8.60
C LEU A 387 2.59 -16.03 7.74
N GLY A 388 3.45 -15.65 6.80
CA GLY A 388 3.17 -14.59 5.82
C GLY A 388 1.97 -14.92 4.93
N GLN A 389 1.85 -16.16 4.48
CA GLN A 389 0.69 -16.67 3.74
C GLN A 389 -0.61 -16.66 4.58
N LEU A 390 -0.48 -16.69 5.91
CA LEU A 390 -1.59 -16.54 6.85
C LEU A 390 -1.83 -15.08 7.30
N GLY A 391 -1.21 -14.10 6.62
CA GLY A 391 -1.39 -12.68 6.88
C GLY A 391 -0.52 -12.09 7.99
N PHE A 392 0.48 -12.82 8.49
CA PHE A 392 1.46 -12.31 9.47
C PHE A 392 2.69 -11.73 8.75
N GLU A 393 2.76 -10.41 8.61
CA GLU A 393 3.89 -9.73 8.00
C GLU A 393 5.03 -9.49 9.00
N PHE A 394 6.27 -9.81 8.61
CA PHE A 394 7.46 -9.63 9.44
C PHE A 394 8.39 -8.55 8.85
N ASN A 395 8.58 -7.45 9.58
CA ASN A 395 9.41 -6.30 9.21
C ASN A 395 8.93 -5.60 7.92
N ARG A 396 7.96 -4.69 8.05
CA ARG A 396 7.53 -3.82 6.95
C ARG A 396 8.65 -2.85 6.58
N PRO A 397 8.84 -2.56 5.28
CA PRO A 397 9.66 -1.43 4.88
C PRO A 397 9.09 -0.14 5.49
N TYR A 398 9.97 0.80 5.80
CA TYR A 398 9.61 2.11 6.35
C TYR A 398 10.50 3.18 5.71
N ASN A 399 9.97 4.38 5.54
CA ASN A 399 10.64 5.54 4.97
C ASN A 399 11.15 6.47 6.09
N PRO A 400 12.47 6.67 6.26
CA PRO A 400 13.01 7.45 7.37
C PRO A 400 12.65 8.94 7.33
N HIS A 401 12.13 9.43 6.19
CA HIS A 401 11.79 10.83 5.98
C HIS A 401 10.31 11.15 6.20
N GLU A 402 9.46 10.15 6.41
CA GLU A 402 8.05 10.42 6.68
C GLU A 402 7.89 11.09 8.05
N PRO A 403 7.10 12.17 8.13
CA PRO A 403 6.87 12.88 9.39
C PRO A 403 5.90 12.13 10.31
N PHE A 404 5.30 11.01 9.88
CA PHE A 404 4.32 10.23 10.63
C PHE A 404 4.84 8.85 11.09
N PRO A 405 4.26 8.27 12.16
CA PRO A 405 4.71 6.98 12.70
C PRO A 405 4.42 5.82 11.74
N GLN A 406 5.41 4.97 11.53
CA GLN A 406 5.30 3.82 10.64
C GLN A 406 5.44 2.51 11.40
N LEU A 407 4.47 1.61 11.25
CA LEU A 407 4.53 0.29 11.88
C LEU A 407 5.54 -0.60 11.14
N VAL A 408 6.69 -0.81 11.75
CA VAL A 408 7.79 -1.59 11.17
C VAL A 408 7.68 -3.07 11.52
N ARG A 409 7.17 -3.43 12.70
CA ARG A 409 6.99 -4.84 13.06
C ARG A 409 5.80 -5.03 13.99
N GLN A 410 4.98 -6.04 13.72
CA GLN A 410 3.88 -6.40 14.59
C GLN A 410 4.26 -7.49 15.60
N ARG A 411 3.67 -7.39 16.80
CA ARG A 411 3.58 -8.47 17.82
C ARG A 411 4.92 -9.14 18.21
N PHE A 412 6.03 -8.43 18.21
CA PHE A 412 7.30 -8.92 18.75
C PHE A 412 7.24 -8.95 20.29
N PHE A 413 7.03 -10.13 20.88
CA PHE A 413 6.87 -10.30 22.34
C PHE A 413 5.84 -9.32 22.94
N GLN A 414 4.62 -9.31 22.39
CA GLN A 414 3.54 -8.40 22.80
C GLN A 414 3.86 -6.91 22.60
N HIS A 415 4.78 -6.57 21.68
CA HIS A 415 5.01 -5.19 21.28
C HIS A 415 4.91 -5.04 19.76
N ASN A 416 4.39 -3.91 19.31
CA ASN A 416 4.60 -3.39 17.98
C ASN A 416 5.90 -2.58 17.97
N ILE A 417 6.66 -2.60 16.88
CA ILE A 417 7.83 -1.73 16.69
C ILE A 417 7.43 -0.69 15.65
N VAL A 418 7.49 0.57 16.03
CA VAL A 418 7.14 1.74 15.22
C VAL A 418 8.40 2.55 14.95
N PHE A 419 8.54 3.11 13.76
CA PHE A 419 9.56 4.09 13.42
C PHE A 419 8.94 5.49 13.39
N TYR A 420 9.58 6.46 14.02
CA TYR A 420 9.13 7.85 14.04
C TYR A 420 10.31 8.80 14.28
N GLN A 421 10.45 9.85 13.45
CA GLN A 421 11.49 10.90 13.59
C GLN A 421 12.91 10.36 13.86
N GLY A 422 13.34 9.33 13.13
CA GLY A 422 14.69 8.77 13.25
C GLY A 422 14.89 7.77 14.40
N GLY A 423 13.87 7.50 15.22
CA GLY A 423 13.90 6.52 16.31
C GLY A 423 12.98 5.33 16.08
N PHE A 424 13.25 4.21 16.77
CA PHE A 424 12.35 3.06 16.86
C PHE A 424 11.77 2.93 18.26
N TYR A 425 10.49 2.55 18.33
CA TYR A 425 9.70 2.50 19.56
C TYR A 425 8.98 1.16 19.66
N GLY A 426 9.26 0.42 20.72
CA GLY A 426 8.52 -0.77 21.12
C GLY A 426 7.28 -0.38 21.92
N VAL A 427 6.12 -0.52 21.30
CA VAL A 427 4.79 -0.19 21.85
C VAL A 427 4.13 -1.46 22.34
N HIS A 428 3.97 -1.63 23.65
CA HIS A 428 3.30 -2.80 24.20
C HIS A 428 1.84 -2.87 23.71
N LEU A 429 1.31 -4.06 23.43
CA LEU A 429 -0.04 -4.24 22.87
C LEU A 429 -1.17 -3.80 23.81
N SER A 430 -0.88 -3.56 25.10
CA SER A 430 -1.86 -2.93 26.01
C SER A 430 -1.97 -1.42 25.82
N CYS A 431 -1.04 -0.79 25.12
CA CYS A 431 -1.16 0.58 24.66
C CYS A 431 -2.11 0.58 23.45
N ARG A 432 -3.14 1.44 23.48
CA ARG A 432 -4.16 1.49 22.41
C ARG A 432 -3.55 1.84 21.04
N SER A 433 -2.58 2.75 21.01
CA SER A 433 -1.86 3.20 19.81
C SER A 433 -0.52 3.86 20.18
N PHE A 434 0.34 4.09 19.17
CA PHE A 434 1.52 4.94 19.31
C PHE A 434 1.10 6.41 19.22
N GLU A 435 1.49 7.21 20.20
CA GLU A 435 1.16 8.64 20.31
C GLU A 435 2.47 9.44 20.37
N PRO A 436 2.87 10.13 19.28
CA PRO A 436 4.11 10.91 19.24
C PRO A 436 4.27 11.91 20.38
N SER A 437 3.16 12.51 20.84
CA SER A 437 3.13 13.48 21.94
C SER A 437 3.54 12.88 23.30
N ARG A 438 3.56 11.55 23.43
CA ARG A 438 3.97 10.84 24.66
C ARG A 438 5.44 10.44 24.65
N ILE A 439 6.18 10.78 23.60
CA ILE A 439 7.64 10.64 23.59
C ILE A 439 8.21 11.79 24.44
N VAL A 440 8.33 11.52 25.74
CA VAL A 440 9.03 12.40 26.68
C VAL A 440 10.48 11.93 26.86
N GLU A 441 11.39 12.86 27.11
CA GLU A 441 12.82 12.59 27.34
C GLU A 441 13.12 11.94 28.71
N ASP A 442 12.09 11.66 29.52
CA ASP A 442 12.21 11.22 30.92
C ASP A 442 11.63 9.81 31.17
N ASP A 443 11.76 9.30 32.40
CA ASP A 443 11.36 7.97 32.89
C ASP A 443 9.86 7.62 32.69
N GLU A 444 9.03 8.59 32.29
CA GLU A 444 7.61 8.39 31.99
C GLU A 444 7.32 7.93 30.56
N ASN A 445 8.33 7.73 29.72
CA ASN A 445 8.13 7.26 28.35
C ASN A 445 7.51 5.83 28.34
N PRO A 446 6.28 5.66 27.83
CA PRO A 446 5.61 4.35 27.84
C PRO A 446 6.18 3.39 26.78
N TYR A 447 7.16 3.82 25.99
CA TYR A 447 7.72 3.08 24.86
C TYR A 447 9.16 2.65 25.10
N ILE A 448 9.50 1.47 24.59
CA ILE A 448 10.89 0.97 24.58
C ILE A 448 11.62 1.60 23.39
N CYS A 449 12.50 2.56 23.62
CA CYS A 449 13.14 3.35 22.57
C CYS A 449 14.49 2.74 22.11
N GLY A 450 14.83 2.81 20.83
CA GLY A 450 16.14 2.38 20.33
C GLY A 450 16.50 2.97 18.96
N SER A 451 17.80 2.99 18.66
CA SER A 451 18.35 3.50 17.37
C SER A 451 18.11 2.57 16.18
N SER A 452 17.75 1.31 16.44
CA SER A 452 17.46 0.34 15.41
C SER A 452 16.36 -0.64 15.85
N ILE A 453 15.75 -1.33 14.89
CA ILE A 453 14.85 -2.45 15.16
C ILE A 453 15.55 -3.52 16.03
N ALA A 454 16.86 -3.73 15.83
CA ALA A 454 17.63 -4.72 16.60
C ALA A 454 17.75 -4.30 18.08
N ASP A 455 18.00 -3.02 18.33
CA ASP A 455 18.13 -2.46 19.69
C ASP A 455 16.81 -2.57 20.44
N VAL A 456 15.71 -2.13 19.83
CA VAL A 456 14.36 -2.26 20.40
C VAL A 456 14.02 -3.72 20.67
N LYS A 457 14.39 -4.64 19.78
CA LYS A 457 14.20 -6.09 20.02
C LYS A 457 15.01 -6.61 21.21
N VAL A 458 16.23 -6.14 21.42
CA VAL A 458 17.06 -6.53 22.57
C VAL A 458 16.42 -6.03 23.86
N GLN A 459 15.99 -4.77 23.88
CA GLN A 459 15.35 -4.17 25.05
C GLN A 459 13.99 -4.82 25.38
N ILE A 460 13.15 -5.11 24.38
CA ILE A 460 11.91 -5.88 24.58
C ILE A 460 12.20 -7.25 25.20
N ARG A 461 13.29 -7.93 24.81
CA ARG A 461 13.68 -9.21 25.41
C ARG A 461 14.16 -9.06 26.85
N GLN A 462 14.84 -7.96 27.18
CA GLN A 462 15.28 -7.66 28.54
C GLN A 462 14.07 -7.32 29.43
N TRP A 463 13.18 -6.44 28.96
CA TRP A 463 11.91 -6.15 29.60
C TRP A 463 11.12 -7.41 29.89
N LYS A 464 11.02 -8.34 28.94
CA LYS A 464 10.32 -9.61 29.15
C LYS A 464 10.94 -10.48 30.24
N LYS A 465 12.26 -10.37 30.49
CA LYS A 465 12.93 -11.13 31.56
C LYS A 465 12.61 -10.56 32.95
N THR A 466 12.39 -9.26 33.04
CA THR A 466 12.11 -8.54 34.31
C THR A 466 10.62 -8.33 34.56
N ALA A 467 9.79 -8.39 33.53
CA ALA A 467 8.33 -8.28 33.65
C ALA A 467 7.75 -9.41 34.51
N PRO A 468 6.74 -9.12 35.36
CA PRO A 468 6.03 -10.14 36.11
C PRO A 468 5.53 -11.22 35.15
N ARG A 469 5.82 -12.50 35.46
CA ARG A 469 5.34 -13.60 34.64
C ARG A 469 3.81 -13.58 34.66
N GLN A 470 3.19 -13.18 33.55
CA GLN A 470 1.76 -13.37 33.40
C GLN A 470 1.44 -14.86 33.49
N PRO A 471 0.45 -15.26 34.30
CA PRO A 471 0.00 -16.65 34.35
C PRO A 471 -0.45 -17.08 32.95
N TRP A 472 -0.13 -18.32 32.59
CA TRP A 472 -0.52 -18.88 31.30
C TRP A 472 -2.04 -18.85 31.18
N THR A 473 -2.56 -18.08 30.23
CA THR A 473 -3.99 -18.08 29.93
C THR A 473 -4.38 -19.40 29.25
N LEU A 474 -5.62 -19.86 29.47
CA LEU A 474 -6.16 -21.07 28.84
C LEU A 474 -5.99 -21.05 27.31
N HIS A 475 -6.09 -19.85 26.72
CA HIS A 475 -5.88 -19.58 25.30
C HIS A 475 -4.47 -19.96 24.79
N ASN A 476 -3.42 -19.64 25.56
CA ASN A 476 -2.03 -19.98 25.20
C ASN A 476 -1.77 -21.50 25.23
N VAL A 477 -2.42 -22.21 26.15
CA VAL A 477 -2.29 -23.68 26.28
C VAL A 477 -3.01 -24.41 25.14
N VAL A 478 -4.17 -23.89 24.71
CA VAL A 478 -4.97 -24.45 23.63
C VAL A 478 -4.28 -24.29 22.26
N LEU A 479 -3.61 -23.16 22.00
CA LEU A 479 -2.92 -22.92 20.72
C LEU A 479 -1.59 -23.70 20.56
N LEU A 480 -0.93 -24.07 21.65
CA LEU A 480 0.36 -24.79 21.59
C LEU A 480 0.21 -26.30 21.35
N ARG A 481 -0.90 -26.91 21.78
CA ARG A 481 -1.12 -28.37 21.63
C ARG A 481 -1.20 -28.84 20.17
N PRO A 482 -1.87 -28.14 19.23
CA PRO A 482 -1.88 -28.50 17.82
C PRO A 482 -0.51 -28.32 17.16
N ALA A 483 0.17 -27.21 17.43
CA ALA A 483 1.48 -26.90 16.83
C ALA A 483 2.56 -27.92 17.23
N VAL A 484 2.58 -28.35 18.49
CA VAL A 484 3.50 -29.40 18.96
C VAL A 484 3.18 -30.77 18.33
N ARG A 485 1.90 -31.07 18.05
CA ARG A 485 1.52 -32.30 17.33
C ARG A 485 1.92 -32.27 15.86
N LEU A 486 1.87 -31.10 15.22
CA LEU A 486 2.19 -30.92 13.80
C LEU A 486 3.69 -31.03 13.51
N VAL A 487 4.54 -30.56 14.43
CA VAL A 487 6.01 -30.58 14.25
C VAL A 487 6.65 -31.89 14.71
N ARG A 488 5.95 -32.68 15.55
CA ARG A 488 6.45 -33.94 16.12
C ARG A 488 6.99 -34.96 15.09
N PRO A 489 6.41 -35.14 13.89
CA PRO A 489 6.94 -36.08 12.89
C PRO A 489 8.24 -35.61 12.23
N LEU A 490 8.55 -34.31 12.29
CA LEU A 490 9.70 -33.69 11.62
C LEU A 490 10.96 -33.66 12.49
N VAL A 491 10.86 -34.12 13.74
CA VAL A 491 11.99 -34.14 14.69
C VAL A 491 12.53 -35.56 14.78
N PRO A 492 13.78 -35.81 14.36
CA PRO A 492 14.39 -37.14 14.47
C PRO A 492 14.36 -37.66 15.92
N ASP A 493 14.04 -38.94 16.11
CA ASP A 493 13.91 -39.55 17.44
C ASP A 493 15.18 -39.42 18.30
N ALA A 494 16.36 -39.35 17.67
CA ALA A 494 17.63 -39.07 18.31
C ALA A 494 17.66 -37.68 19.00
N LEU A 495 17.01 -36.67 18.41
CA LEU A 495 16.93 -35.33 18.98
C LEU A 495 15.91 -35.29 20.13
N VAL A 496 14.78 -36.00 19.99
CA VAL A 496 13.76 -36.13 21.05
C VAL A 496 14.34 -36.81 22.30
N SER A 497 15.18 -37.83 22.12
CA SER A 497 15.84 -38.54 23.20
C SER A 497 16.90 -37.68 23.91
N VAL A 498 17.69 -36.89 23.18
CA VAL A 498 18.63 -35.91 23.77
C VAL A 498 17.89 -34.82 24.58
N LEU A 499 16.78 -34.30 24.06
CA LEU A 499 15.97 -33.29 24.76
C LEU A 499 15.31 -33.86 26.03
N ARG A 500 14.83 -35.11 25.98
CA ARG A 500 14.29 -35.81 27.17
C ARG A 500 15.35 -36.06 28.23
N ALA A 501 16.56 -36.45 27.84
CA ALA A 501 17.68 -36.64 28.77
C ALA A 501 18.04 -35.31 29.46
N ARG A 502 18.08 -34.21 28.71
CA ARG A 502 18.35 -32.86 29.24
C ARG A 502 17.23 -32.32 30.15
N ALA A 503 15.97 -32.63 29.85
CA ALA A 503 14.83 -32.26 30.69
C ALA A 503 14.82 -33.03 32.01
N ARG A 504 15.16 -34.33 31.99
CA ARG A 504 15.31 -35.16 33.21
C ARG A 504 16.48 -34.67 34.08
N ALA A 505 17.57 -34.22 33.46
CA ALA A 505 18.72 -33.65 34.18
C ALA A 505 18.45 -32.28 34.81
N ARG A 506 17.32 -31.62 34.49
CA ARG A 506 16.92 -30.31 35.02
C ARG A 506 15.73 -30.37 35.98
N ALA A 507 15.18 -31.55 36.26
CA ALA A 507 14.14 -31.70 37.26
C ALA A 507 14.75 -31.49 38.66
N PRO A 508 14.26 -30.53 39.47
CA PRO A 508 14.74 -30.36 40.82
C PRO A 508 14.32 -31.56 41.69
N VAL A 509 15.25 -32.01 42.54
CA VAL A 509 15.02 -33.03 43.57
C VAL A 509 14.00 -32.50 44.58
N GLY A 510 13.10 -33.39 45.02
CA GLY A 510 11.80 -33.09 45.60
C GLY A 510 11.75 -32.18 46.82
N ILE A 511 10.60 -31.52 46.98
CA ILE A 511 10.10 -31.01 48.26
C ILE A 511 8.76 -31.70 48.50
N GLY A 512 8.64 -32.34 49.67
CA GLY A 512 7.54 -33.22 50.05
C GLY A 512 6.19 -32.53 50.17
N ASN A 513 5.13 -33.34 50.02
CA ASN A 513 3.76 -32.98 50.33
C ASN A 513 3.61 -32.63 51.82
N PRO A 514 2.97 -31.51 52.18
CA PRO A 514 2.28 -31.42 53.45
C PRO A 514 0.84 -31.96 53.33
N ALA A 515 0.40 -32.53 54.43
CA ALA A 515 -0.88 -33.16 54.64
C ALA A 515 -2.07 -32.21 54.39
N ILE A 516 -3.16 -32.80 53.87
CA ILE A 516 -4.48 -32.18 53.84
C ILE A 516 -5.12 -32.42 55.20
N GLU A 517 -5.20 -31.37 56.02
CA GLU A 517 -6.12 -31.32 57.16
C GLU A 517 -7.51 -30.94 56.66
N THR A 518 -8.45 -31.87 56.84
CA THR A 518 -9.89 -31.65 56.84
C THR A 518 -10.33 -30.96 58.11
N LEU A 519 -11.27 -30.00 58.02
CA LEU A 519 -12.35 -29.72 59.00
C LEU A 519 -13.28 -28.56 58.45
N PRO A 520 -14.49 -28.31 58.99
CA PRO A 520 -15.74 -28.63 58.30
C PRO A 520 -16.74 -27.45 58.09
N GLY A 521 -17.76 -27.70 57.27
CA GLY A 521 -19.16 -27.29 57.54
C GLY A 521 -19.67 -25.92 57.06
N ASP A 522 -20.44 -25.95 55.95
CA ASP A 522 -21.83 -25.46 55.73
C ASP A 522 -22.26 -24.01 56.14
N PRO A 523 -23.38 -23.42 55.63
CA PRO A 523 -24.32 -23.87 54.59
C PRO A 523 -24.82 -22.78 53.59
N THR A 524 -25.73 -23.22 52.71
CA THR A 524 -26.79 -22.46 51.97
C THR A 524 -26.40 -21.57 50.78
N HIS A 525 -26.82 -21.94 49.57
CA HIS A 525 -28.16 -21.60 49.08
C HIS A 525 -28.44 -22.30 47.74
N ASP A 526 -29.47 -23.15 47.79
CA ASP A 526 -30.22 -23.67 46.66
C ASP A 526 -31.21 -22.59 46.18
N LEU A 527 -31.42 -22.48 44.86
CA LEU A 527 -32.65 -22.00 44.23
C LEU A 527 -32.55 -22.25 42.71
N ARG A 528 -33.03 -23.42 42.28
CA ARG A 528 -33.64 -23.61 40.96
C ARG A 528 -35.16 -23.58 41.11
N GLN A 529 -35.83 -22.76 40.31
CA GLN A 529 -37.12 -22.99 39.63
C GLN A 529 -37.45 -21.74 38.79
N VAL A 530 -38.19 -21.70 37.69
CA VAL A 530 -38.57 -22.59 36.57
C VAL A 530 -39.60 -21.78 35.76
N ALA A 531 -39.57 -21.92 34.43
CA ALA A 531 -40.66 -21.72 33.46
C ALA A 531 -41.07 -20.32 32.96
N SER A 532 -41.42 -20.33 31.66
CA SER A 532 -42.02 -19.34 30.75
C SER A 532 -41.18 -18.15 30.34
#